data_AF-K0D9D6-F1
#
_entry.id   AF-K0D9D6-F1
#
_cell.length_a   1.000
_cell.length_b   1.000
_cell.length_c   1.000
_cell.angle_alpha   90.00
_cell.angle_beta   90.00
_cell.angle_gamma   90.00
#
_symmetry.space_group_name_H-M   'P 1'
#
loop_
_entity.id
_entity.type
_entity.pdbx_description
1 polymer ?
#
loop_
_entity_poly.entity_id
_entity_poly.type
_entity_poly.pdbx_seq_one_letter_code
_entity_poly.pdbx_strand_id
1 'polypeptide(L)'
;MRAVGTEVQLRKALNYFLLEETRTGKVLDNISDIFPNVSDNDRQFISAQMVLIETELSVQILDPYTINIFSHLYILIQSVRQKRYEEQLNLTSLTQYDEKLTVVARKIIDNLGHYLNDSIHSQEVENLLVYLVGLRYNKNLDDSKDDEAHRLVSFIIQNISLGKHVNRNNLIKGLLGHVRPMIHRITANISIINPLLNDIKFNYEDAFNNIKGITQKSSYIISDDEVGFLTLYVVRAIEDATNYKRVLIMCSTGVGTAQLLQTKVRHSFPDFDIVDVISSKTYQKDLKKYQDIDLVISTVQVPYQTVSPIIQVSALFNEGDKRRVKDLAYG
;
A
#
# COMPACT_ATOMS: atom_id res chain seq x y z
N MET A 1 -19.35 32.48 10.62
CA MET A 1 -18.01 32.76 11.18
C MET A 1 -17.09 33.18 10.05
N ARG A 2 -16.36 34.29 10.15
CA ARG A 2 -15.25 34.58 9.22
C ARG A 2 -13.99 33.96 9.81
N ALA A 3 -13.36 33.03 9.09
CA ALA A 3 -12.05 32.50 9.47
C ALA A 3 -11.00 33.62 9.32
N VAL A 4 -10.10 33.75 10.29
CA VAL A 4 -9.00 34.74 10.30
C VAL A 4 -7.69 33.96 10.38
N GLY A 5 -6.78 34.22 9.44
CA GLY A 5 -5.48 33.54 9.32
C GLY A 5 -4.77 33.98 8.03
N THR A 6 -3.52 33.55 7.83
CA THR A 6 -2.83 33.77 6.55
C THR A 6 -3.53 32.98 5.44
N GLU A 7 -3.41 33.40 4.19
CA GLU A 7 -4.00 32.71 3.04
C GLU A 7 -3.57 31.23 3.03
N VAL A 8 -2.28 30.96 3.30
CA VAL A 8 -1.75 29.59 3.41
C VAL A 8 -2.49 28.77 4.48
N GLN A 9 -2.74 29.35 5.66
CA GLN A 9 -3.45 28.67 6.74
C GLN A 9 -4.92 28.42 6.38
N LEU A 10 -5.56 29.39 5.74
CA LEU A 10 -6.94 29.27 5.28
C LEU A 10 -7.09 28.20 4.20
N ARG A 11 -6.19 28.16 3.21
CA ARG A 11 -6.15 27.11 2.17
C ARG A 11 -5.96 25.73 2.79
N LYS A 12 -5.05 25.59 3.75
CA LYS A 12 -4.80 24.32 4.46
C LYS A 12 -6.02 23.86 5.27
N ALA A 13 -6.62 24.76 6.05
CA ALA A 13 -7.79 24.44 6.87
C ALA A 13 -9.00 24.05 6.00
N LEU A 14 -9.24 24.78 4.91
CA LEU A 14 -10.31 24.48 3.96
C LEU A 14 -10.07 23.13 3.28
N ASN A 15 -8.84 22.84 2.83
CA ASN A 15 -8.52 21.55 2.24
C ASN A 15 -8.74 20.41 3.25
N TYR A 16 -8.28 20.56 4.49
CA TYR A 16 -8.51 19.55 5.52
C TYR A 16 -9.99 19.27 5.77
N PHE A 17 -10.83 20.32 5.86
CA PHE A 17 -12.28 20.16 6.05
C PHE A 17 -12.92 19.41 4.87
N LEU A 18 -12.59 19.78 3.64
CA LEU A 18 -13.10 19.12 2.43
C LEU A 18 -12.69 17.64 2.36
N LEU A 19 -11.46 17.33 2.80
CA LEU A 19 -10.98 15.96 2.84
C LEU A 19 -11.63 15.14 3.97
N GLU A 20 -11.91 15.73 5.14
CA GLU A 20 -12.55 14.99 6.25
C GLU A 20 -13.99 14.57 5.93
N GLU A 21 -14.73 15.33 5.10
CA GLU A 21 -16.04 14.90 4.56
C GLU A 21 -15.95 13.56 3.82
N THR A 22 -14.76 13.18 3.33
CA THR A 22 -14.55 11.90 2.66
C THR A 22 -14.52 10.70 3.62
N ARG A 23 -14.32 10.95 4.92
CA ARG A 23 -14.25 9.93 5.97
C ARG A 23 -15.64 9.53 6.49
N THR A 24 -16.65 10.41 6.40
CA THR A 24 -17.95 10.28 7.09
C THR A 24 -19.04 9.56 6.28
N GLY A 25 -18.79 9.21 5.01
CA GLY A 25 -19.46 8.07 4.36
C GLY A 25 -20.20 8.32 3.04
N LYS A 26 -20.47 7.17 2.40
CA LYS A 26 -20.89 6.88 1.02
C LYS A 26 -19.75 6.97 0.01
N VAL A 27 -19.58 5.89 -0.76
CA VAL A 27 -18.76 5.82 -1.97
C VAL A 27 -18.96 7.11 -2.75
N LEU A 28 -17.93 7.95 -2.78
CA LEU A 28 -17.97 9.32 -3.30
C LEU A 28 -17.83 9.26 -4.81
N ASP A 29 -18.85 8.70 -5.47
CA ASP A 29 -18.84 8.58 -6.94
C ASP A 29 -18.83 9.96 -7.62
N ASN A 30 -19.16 11.04 -6.90
CA ASN A 30 -19.22 12.40 -7.43
C ASN A 30 -18.52 13.46 -6.57
N ILE A 31 -17.58 14.15 -7.19
CA ILE A 31 -16.94 15.40 -6.72
C ILE A 31 -17.99 16.47 -6.31
N SER A 32 -19.24 16.37 -6.78
CA SER A 32 -20.33 17.28 -6.45
C SER A 32 -20.74 17.24 -4.98
N ASP A 33 -20.57 16.10 -4.33
CA ASP A 33 -20.96 15.94 -2.92
C ASP A 33 -19.91 16.58 -1.99
N ILE A 34 -18.63 16.53 -2.38
CA ILE A 34 -17.52 17.11 -1.63
C ILE A 34 -17.45 18.63 -1.82
N PHE A 35 -17.80 19.10 -3.02
CA PHE A 35 -17.74 20.51 -3.38
C PHE A 35 -19.10 21.04 -3.87
N PRO A 36 -20.07 21.24 -2.96
CA PRO A 36 -21.43 21.65 -3.34
C PRO A 36 -21.49 23.07 -3.93
N ASN A 37 -20.50 23.92 -3.63
CA ASN A 37 -20.42 25.31 -4.10
C ASN A 37 -19.53 25.50 -5.34
N VAL A 38 -18.98 24.42 -5.91
CA VAL A 38 -18.22 24.48 -7.16
C VAL A 38 -19.18 24.71 -8.32
N SER A 39 -18.93 25.74 -9.13
CA SER A 39 -19.68 25.95 -10.37
C SER A 39 -19.41 24.84 -11.39
N ASP A 40 -20.38 24.51 -12.24
CA ASP A 40 -20.21 23.46 -13.26
C ASP A 40 -19.03 23.74 -14.20
N ASN A 41 -18.80 25.01 -14.54
CA ASN A 41 -17.65 25.43 -15.34
C ASN A 41 -16.33 25.13 -14.64
N ASP A 42 -16.21 25.45 -13.35
CA ASP A 42 -14.99 25.16 -12.57
C ASP A 42 -14.77 23.66 -12.45
N ARG A 43 -15.84 22.90 -12.22
CA ARG A 43 -15.79 21.43 -12.14
C ARG A 43 -15.26 20.82 -13.43
N GLN A 44 -15.84 21.23 -14.57
CA GLN A 44 -15.44 20.73 -15.88
C GLN A 44 -14.00 21.12 -16.21
N PHE A 45 -13.61 22.36 -15.89
CA PHE A 45 -12.25 22.83 -16.08
C PHE A 45 -11.24 22.03 -15.26
N ILE A 46 -11.46 21.87 -13.95
CA ILE A 46 -10.56 21.11 -13.08
C ILE A 46 -10.49 19.65 -13.52
N SER A 47 -11.63 19.05 -13.87
CA SER A 47 -11.68 17.66 -14.38
C SER A 47 -10.84 17.49 -15.65
N ALA A 48 -10.88 18.47 -16.56
CA ALA A 48 -10.01 18.46 -17.74
C ALA A 48 -8.51 18.55 -17.39
N GLN A 49 -8.16 19.31 -16.33
CA GLN A 49 -6.77 19.34 -15.84
C GLN A 49 -6.36 18.00 -15.21
N MET A 50 -7.27 17.31 -14.51
CA MET A 50 -7.00 15.97 -13.97
C MET A 50 -6.71 14.96 -15.09
N VAL A 51 -7.54 14.96 -16.15
CA VAL A 51 -7.33 14.11 -17.34
C VAL A 51 -6.00 14.46 -18.04
N LEU A 52 -5.64 15.74 -18.08
CA LEU A 52 -4.34 16.19 -18.61
C LEU A 52 -3.18 15.58 -17.80
N ILE A 53 -3.25 15.63 -16.46
CA ILE A 53 -2.23 15.02 -15.58
C ILE A 53 -2.10 13.53 -15.89
N GLU A 54 -3.22 12.80 -15.91
CA GLU A 54 -3.24 11.36 -16.14
C GLU A 54 -2.66 10.98 -17.51
N THR A 55 -3.03 11.73 -18.55
CA THR A 55 -2.59 11.48 -19.92
C THR A 55 -1.10 11.77 -20.09
N GLU A 56 -0.67 12.96 -19.70
CA GLU A 56 0.71 13.41 -19.90
C GLU A 56 1.68 12.61 -19.04
N LEU A 57 1.31 12.29 -17.80
CA LEU A 57 2.13 11.48 -16.89
C LEU A 57 1.94 9.97 -17.11
N SER A 58 0.94 9.54 -17.87
CA SER A 58 0.60 8.12 -18.06
C SER A 58 0.37 7.42 -16.72
N VAL A 59 -0.39 8.05 -15.83
CA VAL A 59 -0.78 7.54 -14.51
C VAL A 59 -2.28 7.57 -14.35
N GLN A 60 -2.78 6.73 -13.45
CA GLN A 60 -4.14 6.85 -12.94
C GLN A 60 -4.07 7.55 -11.57
N ILE A 61 -4.84 8.61 -11.39
CA ILE A 61 -4.96 9.27 -10.09
C ILE A 61 -6.01 8.50 -9.30
N LEU A 62 -5.57 7.85 -8.22
CA LEU A 62 -6.44 7.08 -7.34
C LEU A 62 -6.82 7.91 -6.12
N ASP A 63 -7.99 7.65 -5.54
CA ASP A 63 -8.34 8.22 -4.25
C ASP A 63 -7.35 7.76 -3.17
N PRO A 64 -6.98 8.63 -2.22
CA PRO A 64 -7.52 9.98 -1.96
C PRO A 64 -6.79 11.13 -2.69
N TYR A 65 -5.93 10.84 -3.67
CA TYR A 65 -5.14 11.86 -4.36
C TYR A 65 -5.97 12.73 -5.29
N THR A 66 -7.03 12.17 -5.88
CA THR A 66 -8.00 12.89 -6.72
C THR A 66 -8.53 14.12 -6.00
N ILE A 67 -9.00 13.90 -4.77
CA ILE A 67 -9.66 14.92 -3.95
C ILE A 67 -8.63 15.98 -3.53
N ASN A 68 -7.40 15.58 -3.21
CA ASN A 68 -6.33 16.52 -2.87
C ASN A 68 -5.98 17.49 -4.02
N ILE A 69 -5.75 16.96 -5.22
CA ILE A 69 -5.42 17.81 -6.38
C ILE A 69 -6.62 18.65 -6.78
N PHE A 70 -7.82 18.06 -6.79
CA PHE A 70 -9.05 18.79 -7.09
C PHE A 70 -9.26 19.94 -6.10
N SER A 71 -9.16 19.68 -4.80
CA SER A 71 -9.22 20.70 -3.75
C SER A 71 -8.19 21.80 -3.97
N HIS A 72 -6.95 21.44 -4.27
CA HIS A 72 -5.89 22.42 -4.49
C HIS A 72 -6.20 23.36 -5.66
N LEU A 73 -6.58 22.81 -6.81
CA LEU A 73 -6.95 23.59 -7.99
C LEU A 73 -8.21 24.43 -7.76
N TYR A 74 -9.21 23.89 -7.08
CA TYR A 74 -10.42 24.62 -6.71
C TYR A 74 -10.11 25.80 -5.80
N ILE A 75 -9.33 25.58 -4.75
CA ILE A 75 -8.92 26.62 -3.80
C ILE A 75 -8.12 27.70 -4.54
N LEU A 76 -7.20 27.31 -5.43
CA LEU A 76 -6.43 28.25 -6.24
C LEU A 76 -7.34 29.13 -7.12
N ILE A 77 -8.34 28.56 -7.78
CA ILE A 77 -9.33 29.31 -8.55
C ILE A 77 -10.05 30.35 -7.67
N GLN A 78 -10.48 29.95 -6.47
CA GLN A 78 -11.16 30.84 -5.55
C GLN A 78 -10.25 31.97 -5.06
N SER A 79 -8.99 31.65 -4.74
CA SER A 79 -8.02 32.63 -4.25
C SER A 79 -7.66 33.68 -5.31
N VAL A 80 -7.48 33.27 -6.57
CA VAL A 80 -7.23 34.18 -7.70
C VAL A 80 -8.42 35.13 -7.89
N ARG A 81 -9.65 34.60 -7.94
CA ARG A 81 -10.88 35.43 -8.08
C ARG A 81 -11.06 36.42 -6.93
N GLN A 82 -10.65 36.03 -5.71
CA GLN A 82 -10.74 36.87 -4.52
C GLN A 82 -9.53 37.79 -4.36
N LYS A 83 -8.56 37.75 -5.29
CA LYS A 83 -7.29 38.50 -5.25
C LYS A 83 -6.50 38.31 -3.96
N ARG A 84 -6.57 37.10 -3.39
CA ARG A 84 -5.84 36.71 -2.18
C ARG A 84 -4.51 36.09 -2.59
N TYR A 85 -3.56 36.97 -2.87
CA TYR A 85 -2.18 36.59 -3.14
C TYR A 85 -1.34 36.88 -1.90
N GLU A 86 -0.60 35.88 -1.43
CA GLU A 86 0.49 36.07 -0.48
C GLU A 86 1.80 35.72 -1.17
N GLU A 87 2.81 36.58 -1.05
CA GLU A 87 4.20 36.20 -1.34
C GLU A 87 4.63 35.21 -0.26
N GLN A 88 4.73 33.93 -0.62
CA GLN A 88 5.29 32.95 0.28
C GLN A 88 6.82 33.02 0.22
N LEU A 89 7.45 33.19 1.40
CA LEU A 89 8.88 32.95 1.59
C LEU A 89 9.20 31.48 1.25
N ASN A 90 9.90 31.31 0.13
CA ASN A 90 10.65 30.12 -0.32
C ASN A 90 10.33 28.82 0.45
N LEU A 91 9.34 28.06 -0.02
CA LEU A 91 9.24 26.64 0.31
C LEU A 91 10.35 25.90 -0.44
N THR A 92 11.55 25.92 0.14
CA THR A 92 12.70 25.05 -0.19
C THR A 92 12.94 24.85 -1.69
N SER A 93 13.63 25.82 -2.25
CA SER A 93 14.41 25.73 -3.48
C SER A 93 15.55 24.70 -3.35
N LEU A 94 15.27 23.40 -3.21
CA LEU A 94 16.33 22.38 -3.08
C LEU A 94 16.02 21.00 -3.67
N THR A 95 14.98 20.82 -4.48
CA THR A 95 14.79 19.58 -5.24
C THR A 95 14.60 19.90 -6.70
N GLN A 96 15.53 19.43 -7.54
CA GLN A 96 15.32 19.40 -8.98
C GLN A 96 14.22 18.36 -9.24
N TYR A 97 12.97 18.83 -9.26
CA TYR A 97 11.83 18.00 -9.58
C TYR A 97 11.99 17.44 -10.99
N ASP A 98 11.30 16.33 -11.24
CA ASP A 98 11.26 15.72 -12.56
C ASP A 98 10.80 16.75 -13.60
N GLU A 99 11.55 16.84 -14.71
CA GLU A 99 11.27 17.80 -15.78
C GLU A 99 9.86 17.60 -16.34
N LYS A 100 9.41 16.35 -16.47
CA LYS A 100 8.07 16.03 -16.98
C LYS A 100 6.99 16.54 -16.03
N LEU A 101 7.16 16.35 -14.71
CA LEU A 101 6.24 16.90 -13.70
C LEU A 101 6.20 18.42 -13.77
N THR A 102 7.36 19.05 -13.95
CA THR A 102 7.50 20.51 -14.03
C THR A 102 6.78 21.08 -15.26
N VAL A 103 6.92 20.42 -16.42
CA VAL A 103 6.22 20.80 -17.65
C VAL A 103 4.70 20.68 -17.49
N VAL A 104 4.22 19.56 -16.90
CA VAL A 104 2.79 19.35 -16.66
C VAL A 104 2.23 20.39 -15.69
N ALA A 105 2.90 20.66 -14.58
CA ALA A 105 2.48 21.68 -13.62
C ALA A 105 2.37 23.06 -14.27
N ARG A 106 3.38 23.46 -15.05
CA ARG A 106 3.38 24.75 -15.76
C ARG A 106 2.20 24.86 -16.73
N LYS A 107 1.96 23.82 -17.53
CA LYS A 107 0.83 23.77 -18.48
C LYS A 107 -0.53 23.94 -17.78
N ILE A 108 -0.70 23.34 -16.60
CA ILE A 108 -1.94 23.47 -15.81
C ILE A 108 -2.11 24.89 -15.28
N ILE A 109 -1.05 25.49 -14.75
CA ILE A 109 -1.09 26.87 -14.27
C ILE A 109 -1.37 27.85 -15.42
N ASP A 110 -0.74 27.67 -16.58
CA ASP A 110 -1.01 28.49 -17.77
C ASP A 110 -2.48 28.36 -18.23
N ASN A 111 -3.01 27.13 -18.28
CA ASN A 111 -4.43 26.90 -18.57
C ASN A 111 -5.36 27.59 -17.58
N LEU A 112 -5.00 27.59 -16.29
CA LEU A 112 -5.78 28.24 -15.22
C LEU A 112 -5.76 29.76 -15.39
N GLY A 113 -4.63 30.34 -15.82
CA GLY A 113 -4.52 31.77 -16.11
C GLY A 113 -5.41 32.19 -17.27
N HIS A 114 -5.43 31.38 -18.35
CA HIS A 114 -6.34 31.59 -19.47
C HIS A 114 -7.81 31.45 -19.08
N TYR A 115 -8.16 30.44 -18.27
CA TYR A 115 -9.52 30.21 -17.80
C TYR A 115 -10.05 31.35 -16.92
N LEU A 116 -9.18 31.93 -16.08
CA LEU A 116 -9.55 33.03 -15.19
C LEU A 116 -9.34 34.42 -15.80
N ASN A 117 -8.71 34.50 -16.97
CA ASN A 117 -8.29 35.74 -17.61
C ASN A 117 -7.48 36.63 -16.65
N ASP A 118 -6.56 36.01 -15.90
CA ASP A 118 -5.70 36.67 -14.91
C ASP A 118 -4.30 36.05 -14.91
N SER A 119 -3.30 36.81 -14.48
CA SER A 119 -1.94 36.30 -14.32
C SER A 119 -1.82 35.54 -13.02
N ILE A 120 -1.34 34.30 -13.07
CA ILE A 120 -1.07 33.49 -11.89
C ILE A 120 0.41 33.56 -11.55
N HIS A 121 0.71 33.73 -10.27
CA HIS A 121 2.06 33.81 -9.78
C HIS A 121 2.83 32.51 -10.06
N SER A 122 4.09 32.59 -10.52
CA SER A 122 4.89 31.42 -10.89
C SER A 122 5.11 30.43 -9.75
N GLN A 123 5.04 30.90 -8.51
CA GLN A 123 5.08 30.07 -7.29
C GLN A 123 3.99 28.99 -7.27
N GLU A 124 2.83 29.21 -7.91
CA GLU A 124 1.77 28.21 -7.94
C GLU A 124 2.14 26.99 -8.79
N VAL A 125 3.12 27.11 -9.69
CA VAL A 125 3.72 25.96 -10.39
C VAL A 125 4.45 25.06 -9.39
N GLU A 126 5.23 25.65 -8.48
CA GLU A 126 5.92 24.91 -7.42
C GLU A 126 4.93 24.30 -6.43
N ASN A 127 3.88 25.04 -6.06
CA ASN A 127 2.84 24.52 -5.17
C ASN A 127 2.13 23.31 -5.78
N LEU A 128 1.77 23.36 -7.07
CA LEU A 128 1.15 22.22 -7.76
C LEU A 128 2.12 21.05 -7.92
N LEU A 129 3.39 21.33 -8.24
CA LEU A 129 4.45 20.31 -8.32
C LEU A 129 4.52 19.46 -7.05
N VAL A 130 4.35 20.07 -5.89
CA VAL A 130 4.38 19.35 -4.62
C VAL A 130 3.28 18.26 -4.57
N TYR A 131 2.08 18.54 -5.06
CA TYR A 131 1.00 17.55 -5.15
C TYR A 131 1.31 16.47 -6.18
N LEU A 132 1.88 16.85 -7.34
CA LEU A 132 2.20 15.90 -8.41
C LEU A 132 3.33 14.93 -8.01
N VAL A 133 4.33 15.39 -7.25
CA VAL A 133 5.39 14.53 -6.68
C VAL A 133 4.83 13.61 -5.60
N GLY A 134 3.81 14.08 -4.87
CA GLY A 134 3.06 13.29 -3.91
C GLY A 134 2.19 12.19 -4.52
N LEU A 135 2.00 12.18 -5.86
CA LEU A 135 1.35 11.09 -6.58
C LEU A 135 2.23 9.85 -6.58
N ARG A 136 1.60 8.68 -6.70
CA ARG A 136 2.30 7.40 -6.92
C ARG A 136 2.76 7.30 -8.38
N TYR A 137 3.52 8.29 -8.83
CA TYR A 137 4.08 8.33 -10.18
C TYR A 137 5.18 7.27 -10.30
N ASN A 138 4.96 6.29 -11.17
CA ASN A 138 5.91 5.23 -11.52
C ASN A 138 7.07 5.78 -12.37
N LYS A 139 7.79 6.81 -11.89
CA LYS A 139 9.20 6.88 -12.23
C LYS A 139 9.82 5.65 -11.61
N ASN A 140 10.55 4.85 -12.39
CA ASN A 140 11.38 3.76 -11.87
C ASN A 140 11.96 4.23 -10.55
N LEU A 141 11.36 3.70 -9.47
CA LEU A 141 11.57 4.13 -8.09
C LEU A 141 13.06 4.32 -7.95
N ASP A 142 13.51 5.57 -7.80
CA ASP A 142 14.94 5.91 -7.86
C ASP A 142 15.67 4.88 -7.00
N ASP A 143 16.42 3.98 -7.64
CA ASP A 143 16.92 2.77 -6.99
C ASP A 143 18.10 3.12 -6.07
N SER A 144 18.26 4.41 -5.76
CA SER A 144 18.95 4.97 -4.60
C SER A 144 18.57 4.17 -3.36
N LYS A 145 19.40 3.18 -3.04
CA LYS A 145 19.23 2.24 -1.93
C LYS A 145 19.38 2.90 -0.55
N ASP A 146 19.63 4.20 -0.49
CA ASP A 146 19.92 4.93 0.75
C ASP A 146 19.22 6.30 0.84
N ASP A 147 18.01 6.40 0.32
CA ASP A 147 17.15 7.55 0.61
C ASP A 147 16.42 7.41 1.96
N GLU A 148 15.80 8.51 2.39
CA GLU A 148 15.09 8.58 3.68
C GLU A 148 13.94 7.57 3.76
N ALA A 149 13.32 7.25 2.63
CA ALA A 149 12.26 6.25 2.54
C ALA A 149 12.80 4.84 2.80
N HIS A 150 13.95 4.47 2.25
CA HIS A 150 14.59 3.19 2.56
C HIS A 150 14.92 3.05 4.05
N ARG A 151 15.37 4.13 4.70
CA ARG A 151 15.64 4.11 6.15
C ARG A 151 14.36 3.88 6.96
N LEU A 152 13.28 4.60 6.64
CA LEU A 152 11.99 4.41 7.32
C LEU A 152 11.39 3.02 7.08
N VAL A 153 11.40 2.53 5.83
CA VAL A 153 10.91 1.18 5.50
C VAL A 153 11.74 0.11 6.21
N SER A 154 13.07 0.23 6.21
CA SER A 154 13.95 -0.70 6.91
C SER A 154 13.69 -0.70 8.41
N PHE A 155 13.50 0.48 9.01
CA PHE A 155 13.13 0.61 10.41
C PHE A 155 11.79 -0.08 10.73
N ILE A 156 10.78 0.09 9.88
CA ILE A 156 9.49 -0.60 10.02
C ILE A 156 9.67 -2.12 9.96
N ILE A 157 10.34 -2.63 8.93
CA ILE A 157 10.54 -4.08 8.69
C ILE A 157 11.37 -4.77 9.78
N GLN A 158 12.30 -4.05 10.42
CA GLN A 158 13.11 -4.57 11.52
C GLN A 158 12.34 -4.65 12.84
N ASN A 159 11.40 -3.73 13.08
CA ASN A 159 10.67 -3.63 14.34
C ASN A 159 9.32 -4.36 14.33
N ILE A 160 8.84 -4.76 13.14
CA ILE A 160 7.60 -5.53 13.00
C ILE A 160 7.87 -7.05 13.04
N SER A 161 7.06 -7.77 13.81
CA SER A 161 7.08 -9.23 13.80
C SER A 161 6.27 -9.76 12.60
N LEU A 162 6.97 -10.36 11.64
CA LEU A 162 6.36 -10.99 10.47
C LEU A 162 6.56 -12.50 10.54
N GLY A 163 5.54 -13.25 10.10
CA GLY A 163 5.63 -14.70 9.92
C GLY A 163 6.71 -15.09 8.91
N LYS A 164 7.24 -16.32 9.04
CA LYS A 164 8.35 -16.84 8.22
C LYS A 164 8.05 -16.84 6.71
N HIS A 165 6.77 -16.95 6.33
CA HIS A 165 6.32 -17.06 4.95
C HIS A 165 6.01 -15.73 4.29
N VAL A 166 6.09 -14.63 5.04
CA VAL A 166 5.88 -13.29 4.49
C VAL A 166 6.99 -12.97 3.49
N ASN A 167 6.60 -12.67 2.25
CA ASN A 167 7.54 -12.19 1.23
C ASN A 167 7.97 -10.76 1.55
N ARG A 168 9.04 -10.64 2.35
CA ARG A 168 9.59 -9.35 2.78
C ARG A 168 10.00 -8.45 1.61
N ASN A 169 10.48 -9.01 0.51
CA ASN A 169 10.91 -8.22 -0.66
C ASN A 169 9.71 -7.54 -1.34
N ASN A 170 8.60 -8.26 -1.51
CA ASN A 170 7.37 -7.68 -2.03
C ASN A 170 6.80 -6.63 -1.08
N LEU A 171 6.82 -6.89 0.23
CA LEU A 171 6.38 -5.91 1.23
C LEU A 171 7.25 -4.64 1.20
N ILE A 172 8.58 -4.76 1.18
CA ILE A 172 9.51 -3.64 1.06
C ILE A 172 9.23 -2.82 -0.20
N LYS A 173 9.08 -3.48 -1.35
CA LYS A 173 8.79 -2.81 -2.62
C LYS A 173 7.46 -2.04 -2.55
N GLY A 174 6.43 -2.66 -1.99
CA GLY A 174 5.12 -2.03 -1.80
C GLY A 174 5.19 -0.82 -0.87
N LEU A 175 5.85 -0.97 0.27
CA LEU A 175 6.06 0.10 1.25
C LEU A 175 6.88 1.24 0.67
N LEU A 176 7.97 0.99 -0.05
CA LEU A 176 8.77 2.04 -0.70
C LEU A 176 7.94 2.87 -1.68
N GLY A 177 7.06 2.21 -2.45
CA GLY A 177 6.13 2.87 -3.36
C GLY A 177 5.03 3.70 -2.69
N HIS A 178 4.90 3.64 -1.35
CA HIS A 178 4.00 4.47 -0.56
C HIS A 178 4.75 5.49 0.30
N VAL A 179 5.81 5.04 0.97
CA VAL A 179 6.59 5.83 1.93
C VAL A 179 7.33 6.98 1.26
N ARG A 180 7.87 6.79 0.05
CA ARG A 180 8.52 7.88 -0.70
C ARG A 180 7.62 9.08 -0.93
N PRO A 181 6.46 8.95 -1.61
CA PRO A 181 5.56 10.07 -1.78
C PRO A 181 4.93 10.51 -0.45
N MET A 182 4.78 9.62 0.54
CA MET A 182 4.34 9.99 1.89
C MET A 182 5.29 10.97 2.59
N ILE A 183 6.60 10.71 2.59
CA ILE A 183 7.59 11.62 3.19
C ILE A 183 7.49 13.00 2.55
N HIS A 184 7.41 13.05 1.22
CA HIS A 184 7.23 14.30 0.50
C HIS A 184 5.96 15.06 0.91
N ARG A 185 4.84 14.34 1.12
CA ARG A 185 3.60 14.96 1.63
C ARG A 185 3.74 15.47 3.06
N ILE A 186 4.41 14.71 3.93
CA ILE A 186 4.66 15.11 5.32
C ILE A 186 5.51 16.38 5.37
N THR A 187 6.62 16.43 4.64
CA THR A 187 7.52 17.59 4.62
C THR A 187 6.86 18.81 4.00
N ALA A 188 5.99 18.62 3.01
CA ALA A 188 5.16 19.67 2.42
C ALA A 188 3.89 20.02 3.22
N ASN A 189 3.63 19.30 4.31
CA ASN A 189 2.43 19.46 5.14
C ASN A 189 1.13 19.35 4.33
N ILE A 190 1.08 18.38 3.41
CA ILE A 190 -0.12 17.95 2.69
C ILE A 190 -0.85 16.89 3.51
N SER A 191 -2.11 17.16 3.82
CA SER A 191 -2.96 16.20 4.52
C SER A 191 -3.52 15.14 3.56
N ILE A 192 -3.56 13.90 4.03
CA ILE A 192 -4.26 12.80 3.35
C ILE A 192 -5.25 12.19 4.32
N ILE A 193 -6.44 11.89 3.81
CA ILE A 193 -7.50 11.20 4.53
C ILE A 193 -7.62 9.79 3.97
N ASN A 194 -7.54 8.81 4.85
CA ASN A 194 -7.80 7.42 4.55
C ASN A 194 -9.27 7.14 4.84
N PRO A 195 -10.12 6.97 3.82
CA PRO A 195 -11.55 6.74 4.02
C PRO A 195 -11.83 5.44 4.77
N LEU A 196 -10.90 4.48 4.71
CA LEU A 196 -11.00 3.19 5.39
C LEU A 196 -10.39 3.20 6.80
N LEU A 197 -9.92 4.35 7.32
CA LEU A 197 -9.18 4.39 8.59
C LEU A 197 -9.95 3.73 9.75
N ASN A 198 -11.25 4.02 9.86
CA ASN A 198 -12.07 3.47 10.93
C ASN A 198 -12.23 1.95 10.79
N ASP A 199 -12.47 1.47 9.57
CA ASP A 199 -12.56 0.04 9.27
C ASP A 199 -11.23 -0.68 9.50
N ILE A 200 -10.10 -0.03 9.18
CA ILE A 200 -8.76 -0.57 9.44
C ILE A 200 -8.51 -0.70 10.93
N LYS A 201 -8.82 0.35 11.70
CA LYS A 201 -8.68 0.33 13.17
C LYS A 201 -9.57 -0.73 13.82
N PHE A 202 -10.76 -0.97 13.27
CA PHE A 202 -11.70 -1.97 13.79
C PHE A 202 -11.29 -3.40 13.43
N ASN A 203 -10.97 -3.68 12.17
CA ASN A 203 -10.69 -5.04 11.69
C ASN A 203 -9.24 -5.49 11.92
N TYR A 204 -8.30 -4.55 12.00
CA TYR A 204 -6.86 -4.81 12.09
C TYR A 204 -6.21 -4.01 13.23
N GLU A 205 -6.89 -3.90 14.37
CA GLU A 205 -6.48 -3.11 15.54
C GLU A 205 -5.03 -3.38 15.96
N ASP A 206 -4.67 -4.66 16.12
CA ASP A 206 -3.33 -5.06 16.56
C ASP A 206 -2.25 -4.63 15.56
N ALA A 207 -2.49 -4.84 14.26
CA ALA A 207 -1.56 -4.44 13.20
C ALA A 207 -1.42 -2.91 13.14
N PHE A 208 -2.53 -2.19 13.25
CA PHE A 208 -2.56 -0.73 13.26
C PHE A 208 -1.77 -0.16 14.45
N ASN A 209 -2.05 -0.65 15.66
CA ASN A 209 -1.38 -0.20 16.88
C ASN A 209 0.12 -0.54 16.87
N ASN A 210 0.49 -1.71 16.33
CA ASN A 210 1.88 -2.09 16.15
C ASN A 210 2.62 -1.12 15.22
N ILE A 211 2.09 -0.88 14.02
CA ILE A 211 2.68 0.07 13.07
C ILE A 211 2.73 1.47 13.67
N LYS A 212 1.66 1.94 14.31
CA LYS A 212 1.62 3.24 14.99
C LYS A 212 2.74 3.38 16.02
N GLY A 213 2.90 2.39 16.89
CA GLY A 213 3.93 2.37 17.92
C GLY A 213 5.35 2.33 17.36
N ILE A 214 5.55 1.70 16.20
CA ILE A 214 6.81 1.75 15.46
C ILE A 214 7.02 3.14 14.88
N THR A 215 6.08 3.65 14.09
CA THR A 215 6.23 4.93 13.38
C THR A 215 6.38 6.13 14.33
N GLN A 216 5.80 6.09 15.52
CA GLN A 216 5.99 7.11 16.56
C GLN A 216 7.44 7.27 17.03
N LYS A 217 8.29 6.26 16.82
CA LYS A 217 9.72 6.29 17.15
C LYS A 217 10.58 6.78 15.98
N SER A 218 9.98 7.07 14.83
CA SER A 218 10.68 7.64 13.67
C SER A 218 10.86 9.15 13.84
N SER A 219 11.66 9.76 12.95
CA SER A 219 11.84 11.22 12.89
C SER A 219 10.64 11.96 12.29
N TYR A 220 9.61 11.25 11.82
CA TYR A 220 8.47 11.84 11.14
C TYR A 220 7.22 11.83 12.00
N ILE A 221 6.43 12.90 11.86
CA ILE A 221 5.07 12.96 12.39
C ILE A 221 4.15 12.35 11.34
N ILE A 222 3.86 11.06 11.50
CA ILE A 222 3.00 10.29 10.58
C ILE A 222 1.57 10.29 11.14
N SER A 223 0.60 10.75 10.34
CA SER A 223 -0.81 10.78 10.74
C SER A 223 -1.41 9.37 10.83
N ASP A 224 -2.51 9.23 11.58
CA ASP A 224 -3.23 7.96 11.65
C ASP A 224 -3.71 7.47 10.28
N ASP A 225 -4.04 8.39 9.36
CA ASP A 225 -4.41 8.05 7.98
C ASP A 225 -3.29 7.35 7.21
N GLU A 226 -2.07 7.88 7.31
CA GLU A 226 -0.88 7.29 6.69
C GLU A 226 -0.50 5.98 7.39
N VAL A 227 -0.59 5.91 8.72
CA VAL A 227 -0.46 4.65 9.47
C VAL A 227 -1.47 3.61 8.97
N GLY A 228 -2.71 4.02 8.68
CA GLY A 228 -3.74 3.15 8.11
C GLY A 228 -3.31 2.55 6.76
N PHE A 229 -2.76 3.36 5.86
CA PHE A 229 -2.24 2.85 4.59
C PHE A 229 -1.06 1.88 4.78
N LEU A 230 -0.11 2.21 5.66
CA LEU A 230 1.02 1.32 5.98
C LEU A 230 0.54 -0.01 6.57
N THR A 231 -0.51 0.03 7.41
CA THR A 231 -1.14 -1.16 8.00
C THR A 231 -1.66 -2.10 6.92
N LEU A 232 -2.33 -1.58 5.87
CA LEU A 232 -2.85 -2.40 4.78
C LEU A 232 -1.76 -3.14 4.00
N TYR A 233 -0.58 -2.54 3.81
CA TYR A 233 0.56 -3.26 3.18
C TYR A 233 1.00 -4.46 4.00
N VAL A 234 1.09 -4.28 5.31
CA VAL A 234 1.50 -5.35 6.23
C VAL A 234 0.44 -6.44 6.30
N VAL A 235 -0.82 -6.07 6.50
CA VAL A 235 -1.95 -7.00 6.56
C VAL A 235 -2.00 -7.82 5.27
N ARG A 236 -1.95 -7.18 4.11
CA ARG A 236 -1.90 -7.88 2.82
C ARG A 236 -0.74 -8.87 2.75
N ALA A 237 0.47 -8.47 3.17
CA ALA A 237 1.63 -9.36 3.13
C ALA A 237 1.52 -10.54 4.09
N ILE A 238 0.81 -10.38 5.21
CA ILE A 238 0.48 -11.46 6.15
C ILE A 238 -0.56 -12.39 5.52
N GLU A 239 -1.66 -11.85 4.98
CA GLU A 239 -2.72 -12.60 4.30
C GLU A 239 -2.17 -13.41 3.12
N ASP A 240 -1.35 -12.80 2.26
CA ASP A 240 -0.67 -13.48 1.15
C ASP A 240 0.20 -14.66 1.65
N ALA A 241 0.69 -14.60 2.89
CA ALA A 241 1.48 -15.63 3.55
C ALA A 241 0.66 -16.67 4.34
N THR A 242 -0.66 -16.50 4.49
CA THR A 242 -1.55 -17.51 5.09
C THR A 242 -1.97 -18.60 4.11
N ASN A 243 -1.75 -18.39 2.81
CA ASN A 243 -2.05 -19.38 1.77
C ASN A 243 -1.14 -20.62 1.79
N TYR A 244 -0.19 -20.71 2.73
CA TYR A 244 0.72 -21.85 2.81
C TYR A 244 0.08 -23.02 3.57
N LYS A 245 0.06 -24.20 2.96
CA LYS A 245 -0.38 -25.44 3.62
C LYS A 245 0.78 -26.07 4.38
N ARG A 246 0.61 -26.29 5.68
CA ARG A 246 1.56 -27.00 6.55
C ARG A 246 1.49 -28.48 6.24
N VAL A 247 2.53 -28.99 5.60
CA VAL A 247 2.58 -30.38 5.13
C VAL A 247 3.60 -31.18 5.93
N LEU A 248 3.19 -32.36 6.37
CA LEU A 248 4.07 -33.34 6.99
C LEU A 248 4.34 -34.47 5.99
N ILE A 249 5.61 -34.81 5.76
CA ILE A 249 5.95 -35.96 4.94
C ILE A 249 6.29 -37.16 5.84
N MET A 250 5.59 -38.27 5.64
CA MET A 250 5.86 -39.54 6.30
C MET A 250 6.52 -40.53 5.35
N CYS A 251 7.73 -40.96 5.70
CA CYS A 251 8.48 -41.95 4.93
C CYS A 251 8.98 -43.09 5.80
N SER A 252 8.93 -44.31 5.26
CA SER A 252 9.55 -45.50 5.87
C SER A 252 10.94 -45.81 5.28
N THR A 253 11.22 -45.28 4.08
CA THR A 253 12.43 -45.55 3.30
C THR A 253 13.54 -44.57 3.66
N GLY A 254 14.80 -45.00 3.46
CA GLY A 254 16.01 -44.27 3.85
C GLY A 254 16.09 -42.80 3.39
N VAL A 255 17.03 -42.06 3.99
CA VAL A 255 17.18 -40.59 3.91
C VAL A 255 17.08 -40.04 2.48
N GLY A 256 17.69 -40.70 1.49
CA GLY A 256 17.68 -40.24 0.10
C GLY A 256 16.31 -40.24 -0.58
N THR A 257 15.48 -41.25 -0.33
CA THR A 257 14.13 -41.34 -0.93
C THR A 257 13.18 -40.30 -0.33
N ALA A 258 13.32 -40.05 0.97
CA ALA A 258 12.55 -39.02 1.66
C ALA A 258 12.91 -37.60 1.17
N GLN A 259 14.20 -37.34 0.94
CA GLN A 259 14.68 -36.07 0.35
C GLN A 259 14.19 -35.88 -1.09
N LEU A 260 14.16 -36.93 -1.90
CA LEU A 260 13.62 -36.86 -3.26
C LEU A 260 12.15 -36.48 -3.26
N LEU A 261 11.33 -37.16 -2.44
CA LEU A 261 9.92 -36.83 -2.30
C LEU A 261 9.73 -35.39 -1.82
N GLN A 262 10.45 -34.97 -0.77
CA GLN A 262 10.41 -33.59 -0.27
C GLN A 262 10.71 -32.58 -1.38
N THR A 263 11.73 -32.82 -2.18
CA THR A 263 12.12 -31.96 -3.31
C THR A 263 11.02 -31.88 -4.36
N LYS A 264 10.45 -33.03 -4.75
CA LYS A 264 9.37 -33.07 -5.75
C LYS A 264 8.08 -32.43 -5.27
N VAL A 265 7.74 -32.59 -3.99
CA VAL A 265 6.58 -31.93 -3.38
C VAL A 265 6.79 -30.42 -3.38
N ARG A 266 7.93 -29.90 -2.90
CA ARG A 266 8.25 -28.46 -2.93
C ARG A 266 8.19 -27.87 -4.33
N HIS A 267 8.69 -28.59 -5.32
CA HIS A 267 8.66 -28.12 -6.71
C HIS A 267 7.24 -28.12 -7.31
N SER A 268 6.40 -29.08 -6.93
CA SER A 268 5.05 -29.21 -7.48
C SER A 268 4.03 -28.30 -6.76
N PHE A 269 4.28 -27.99 -5.50
CA PHE A 269 3.42 -27.20 -4.62
C PHE A 269 4.29 -26.17 -3.85
N PRO A 270 4.62 -25.02 -4.46
CA PRO A 270 5.50 -24.01 -3.87
C PRO A 270 4.94 -23.34 -2.60
N ASP A 271 3.63 -23.42 -2.43
CA ASP A 271 2.84 -22.97 -1.30
C ASP A 271 2.73 -24.04 -0.18
N PHE A 272 3.38 -25.19 -0.32
CA PHE A 272 3.45 -26.17 0.79
C PHE A 272 4.64 -25.86 1.71
N ASP A 273 4.34 -25.57 2.97
CA ASP A 273 5.31 -25.50 4.05
C ASP A 273 5.58 -26.89 4.61
N ILE A 274 6.62 -27.56 4.11
CA ILE A 274 7.00 -28.88 4.63
C ILE A 274 7.62 -28.73 6.02
N VAL A 275 6.82 -29.01 7.05
CA VAL A 275 7.15 -28.81 8.47
C VAL A 275 8.22 -29.78 8.94
N ASP A 276 8.11 -31.06 8.54
CA ASP A 276 9.05 -32.10 8.91
C ASP A 276 8.97 -33.28 7.92
N VAL A 277 9.99 -34.14 7.96
CA VAL A 277 10.04 -35.40 7.21
C VAL A 277 10.38 -36.52 8.18
N ILE A 278 9.39 -37.31 8.57
CA ILE A 278 9.51 -38.24 9.69
C ILE A 278 9.02 -39.65 9.34
N SER A 279 9.29 -40.62 10.23
CA SER A 279 8.66 -41.94 10.12
C SER A 279 7.29 -41.96 10.79
N SER A 280 6.43 -42.90 10.38
CA SER A 280 5.14 -43.14 11.05
C SER A 280 5.30 -43.49 12.54
N LYS A 281 6.42 -44.12 12.94
CA LYS A 281 6.73 -44.39 14.35
C LYS A 281 7.05 -43.11 15.12
N THR A 282 7.75 -42.16 14.50
CA THR A 282 8.10 -40.87 15.11
C THR A 282 6.85 -40.02 15.34
N TYR A 283 5.93 -40.00 14.36
CA TYR A 283 4.68 -39.26 14.48
C TYR A 283 3.85 -39.69 15.69
N GLN A 284 3.69 -41.00 15.91
CA GLN A 284 2.93 -41.53 17.05
C GLN A 284 3.51 -41.15 18.40
N LYS A 285 4.84 -40.97 18.50
CA LYS A 285 5.50 -40.62 19.75
C LYS A 285 5.24 -39.17 20.17
N ASP A 286 4.92 -38.29 19.23
CA ASP A 286 4.77 -36.86 19.48
C ASP A 286 3.64 -36.27 18.64
N LEU A 287 2.42 -36.76 18.89
CA LEU A 287 1.21 -36.27 18.23
C LEU A 287 0.94 -34.79 18.51
N LYS A 288 1.39 -34.27 19.66
CA LYS A 288 1.20 -32.87 20.05
C LYS A 288 1.99 -31.90 19.17
N LYS A 289 3.20 -32.28 18.73
CA LYS A 289 4.02 -31.46 17.84
C LYS A 289 3.39 -31.24 16.46
N TYR A 290 2.52 -32.13 16.00
CA TYR A 290 1.98 -32.13 14.63
C TYR A 290 0.46 -31.91 14.58
N GLN A 291 -0.11 -31.20 15.56
CA GLN A 291 -1.54 -30.88 15.59
C GLN A 291 -1.93 -29.88 14.51
N ASP A 292 -1.05 -28.90 14.24
CA ASP A 292 -1.29 -27.84 13.25
C ASP A 292 -0.80 -28.25 11.85
N ILE A 293 -1.07 -29.46 11.40
CA ILE A 293 -0.73 -29.91 10.05
C ILE A 293 -2.00 -29.88 9.19
N ASP A 294 -1.91 -29.34 7.98
CA ASP A 294 -3.03 -29.28 7.04
C ASP A 294 -3.13 -30.56 6.20
N LEU A 295 -1.99 -31.19 5.92
CA LEU A 295 -1.91 -32.39 5.08
C LEU A 295 -0.73 -33.28 5.46
N VAL A 296 -0.97 -34.60 5.53
CA VAL A 296 0.07 -35.61 5.63
C VAL A 296 0.26 -36.31 4.30
N ILE A 297 1.46 -36.26 3.73
CA ILE A 297 1.84 -37.03 2.54
C ILE A 297 2.67 -38.23 2.99
N SER A 298 2.19 -39.44 2.74
CA SER A 298 2.86 -40.67 3.19
C SER A 298 3.29 -41.56 2.03
N THR A 299 4.47 -42.19 2.14
CA THR A 299 4.89 -43.29 1.23
C THR A 299 4.48 -44.67 1.73
N VAL A 300 3.90 -44.74 2.92
CA VAL A 300 3.42 -45.99 3.53
C VAL A 300 1.98 -45.89 3.97
N GLN A 301 1.33 -47.04 4.05
CA GLN A 301 0.07 -47.15 4.75
C GLN A 301 0.28 -46.73 6.21
N VAL A 302 -0.53 -45.78 6.67
CA VAL A 302 -0.57 -45.35 8.07
C VAL A 302 -1.82 -45.97 8.69
N PRO A 303 -1.70 -47.01 9.53
CA PRO A 303 -2.82 -47.82 9.98
C PRO A 303 -3.62 -47.19 11.14
N TYR A 304 -3.52 -45.87 11.30
CA TYR A 304 -4.14 -45.13 12.39
C TYR A 304 -4.63 -43.77 11.89
N GLN A 305 -5.62 -43.23 12.59
CA GLN A 305 -6.23 -41.95 12.23
C GLN A 305 -5.30 -40.80 12.60
N THR A 306 -5.00 -39.97 11.61
CA THR A 306 -4.28 -38.70 11.79
C THR A 306 -5.30 -37.58 12.07
N VAL A 307 -4.84 -36.51 12.74
CA VAL A 307 -5.69 -35.30 12.95
C VAL A 307 -5.98 -34.63 11.60
N SER A 308 -4.99 -34.64 10.71
CA SER A 308 -5.05 -34.05 9.38
C SER A 308 -5.40 -35.09 8.32
N PRO A 309 -5.94 -34.69 7.16
CA PRO A 309 -6.05 -35.54 5.99
C PRO A 309 -4.71 -36.19 5.65
N ILE A 310 -4.75 -37.48 5.30
CA ILE A 310 -3.58 -38.23 4.87
C ILE A 310 -3.76 -38.75 3.45
N ILE A 311 -2.71 -38.61 2.64
CA ILE A 311 -2.65 -39.16 1.30
C ILE A 311 -1.42 -40.02 1.11
N GLN A 312 -1.65 -41.25 0.66
CA GLN A 312 -0.57 -42.15 0.29
C GLN A 312 -0.13 -41.89 -1.16
N VAL A 313 1.17 -41.75 -1.37
CA VAL A 313 1.81 -41.47 -2.66
C VAL A 313 2.97 -42.42 -2.93
N SER A 314 3.39 -42.52 -4.18
CA SER A 314 4.63 -43.23 -4.50
C SER A 314 5.85 -42.41 -4.08
N ALA A 315 6.97 -43.07 -3.75
CA ALA A 315 8.25 -42.43 -3.47
C ALA A 315 8.77 -41.53 -4.62
N LEU A 316 8.36 -41.83 -5.85
CA LEU A 316 8.75 -41.08 -7.04
C LEU A 316 7.85 -39.88 -7.33
N PHE A 317 6.73 -39.71 -6.60
CA PHE A 317 5.79 -38.59 -6.74
C PHE A 317 5.40 -38.31 -8.20
N ASN A 318 4.72 -39.28 -8.82
CA ASN A 318 4.34 -39.21 -10.23
C ASN A 318 3.17 -38.24 -10.46
N GLU A 319 2.79 -38.00 -11.72
CA GLU A 319 1.69 -37.09 -12.07
C GLU A 319 0.33 -37.50 -11.47
N GLY A 320 0.10 -38.81 -11.28
CA GLY A 320 -1.08 -39.31 -10.59
C GLY A 320 -1.11 -38.91 -9.11
N ASP A 321 0.04 -39.01 -8.43
CA ASP A 321 0.19 -38.55 -7.04
C ASP A 321 -0.02 -37.03 -6.94
N LYS A 322 0.58 -36.25 -7.85
CA LYS A 322 0.42 -34.80 -7.89
C LYS A 322 -1.05 -34.39 -8.03
N ARG A 323 -1.80 -35.00 -8.96
CA ARG A 323 -3.23 -34.70 -9.13
C ARG A 323 -4.03 -34.96 -7.86
N ARG A 324 -3.86 -36.14 -7.25
CA ARG A 324 -4.60 -36.49 -6.02
C ARG A 324 -4.23 -35.58 -4.84
N VAL A 325 -2.95 -35.20 -4.72
CA VAL A 325 -2.52 -34.24 -3.69
C VAL A 325 -3.14 -32.87 -3.93
N LYS A 326 -3.18 -32.40 -5.18
CA LYS A 326 -3.82 -31.14 -5.55
C LYS A 326 -5.31 -31.15 -5.20
N ASP A 327 -6.03 -32.19 -5.61
CA ASP A 327 -7.47 -32.30 -5.36
C ASP A 327 -7.79 -32.32 -3.86
N LEU A 328 -6.95 -32.98 -3.05
CA LEU A 328 -7.15 -33.02 -1.60
C LEU A 328 -6.75 -31.70 -0.89
N ALA A 329 -5.74 -31.00 -1.39
CA ALA A 329 -5.20 -29.81 -0.73
C ALA A 329 -5.98 -28.52 -1.05
N TYR A 330 -6.63 -28.46 -2.21
CA TYR A 330 -7.32 -27.26 -2.71
C TYR A 330 -8.79 -27.49 -3.09
N GLY A 331 -9.28 -28.73 -3.04
CA GLY A 331 -10.64 -29.10 -3.44
C GLY A 331 -11.68 -29.02 -2.33
#